data_AF-A0A355T3M3-F1
#
_entry.id   AF-A0A355T3M3-F1
#
_cell.length_a   1.000
_cell.length_b   1.000
_cell.length_c   1.000
_cell.angle_alpha   90.00
_cell.angle_beta   90.00
_cell.angle_gamma   90.00
#
_symmetry.space_group_name_H-M   'P 1'
#
loop_
_entity.id
_entity.type
_entity.pdbx_description
1 polymer ?
#
loop_
_entity_poly.entity_id
_entity_poly.type
_entity_poly.pdbx_seq_one_letter_code
_entity_poly.pdbx_strand_id
1 'polypeptide(L)' 'MALQIFLDAWDDALAEGVNPDVLASTAIFAAFSDMVETYGEEAVGEMAEGMKARVQQGEFTLNQTRH' A
#
# COMPACT_ATOMS: atom_id res chain seq x y z
N MET A 1 -10.09 7.80 8.82
CA MET A 1 -9.16 8.88 9.24
C MET A 1 -7.73 8.53 8.87
N ALA A 2 -7.18 7.38 9.30
CA ALA A 2 -5.81 6.96 8.93
C ALA A 2 -5.55 6.89 7.41
N LEU A 3 -6.44 6.23 6.65
CA LEU A 3 -6.32 6.18 5.18
C LEU A 3 -6.36 7.57 4.54
N GLN A 4 -7.20 8.47 5.05
CA GLN A 4 -7.30 9.81 4.48
C GLN A 4 -6.03 10.62 4.71
N ILE A 5 -5.45 10.57 5.90
CA ILE A 5 -4.17 11.22 6.20
C ILE A 5 -3.07 10.69 5.26
N PHE A 6 -3.08 9.38 5.01
CA PHE A 6 -2.13 8.77 4.09
C PHE A 6 -2.34 9.22 2.63
N LEU A 7 -3.61 9.32 2.18
CA LEU A 7 -3.93 9.82 0.84
C LEU A 7 -3.62 11.30 0.67
N ASP A 8 -3.86 12.13 1.69
CA ASP A 8 -3.52 13.55 1.66
C ASP A 8 -1.99 13.72 1.52
N ALA A 9 -1.20 12.96 2.31
CA ALA A 9 0.27 12.96 2.18
C ALA A 9 0.75 12.41 0.84
N TRP A 10 -0.01 11.49 0.25
CA TRP A 10 0.27 10.95 -1.08
C TRP A 10 0.07 12.00 -2.17
N ASP A 11 -1.04 12.73 -2.11
CA ASP A 11 -1.35 13.83 -3.04
C ASP A 11 -0.30 14.95 -2.94
N ASP A 12 0.15 15.29 -1.72
CA ASP A 12 1.23 16.25 -1.50
C ASP A 12 2.54 15.81 -2.17
N ALA A 13 2.95 14.54 -2.00
CA ALA A 13 4.15 14.00 -2.65
C ALA A 13 4.06 14.03 -4.18
N LEU A 14 2.89 13.77 -4.75
CA LEU A 14 2.66 13.89 -6.19
C LEU A 14 2.76 15.35 -6.65
N ALA A 15 2.24 16.30 -5.85
CA ALA A 15 2.35 17.73 -6.15
C ALA A 15 3.80 18.24 -6.11
N GLU A 16 4.66 17.63 -5.28
CA GLU A 16 6.11 17.88 -5.26
C GLU A 16 6.87 17.26 -6.44
N GLY A 17 6.20 16.47 -7.29
CA GLY A 17 6.78 15.87 -8.49
C GLY A 17 7.42 14.49 -8.27
N VAL A 18 7.10 13.82 -7.15
CA VAL A 18 7.54 12.44 -6.91
C VAL A 18 6.87 11.50 -7.92
N ASN A 19 7.66 10.58 -8.48
CA ASN A 19 7.12 9.58 -9.40
C ASN A 19 6.14 8.64 -8.67
N PRO A 20 4.91 8.43 -9.17
CA PRO A 20 3.89 7.59 -8.52
C PRO A 20 4.35 6.15 -8.26
N ASP A 21 5.08 5.53 -9.19
CA ASP A 21 5.55 4.15 -9.06
C ASP A 21 6.65 4.03 -7.98
N VAL A 22 7.49 5.06 -7.87
CA VAL A 22 8.52 5.17 -6.82
C VAL A 22 7.86 5.38 -5.45
N LEU A 23 6.84 6.24 -5.38
CA LEU A 23 6.10 6.48 -4.14
C LEU A 23 5.40 5.20 -3.67
N ALA A 24 4.74 4.49 -4.59
CA ALA A 24 4.05 3.24 -4.26
C ALA A 24 4.99 2.12 -3.82
N SER A 25 6.09 1.91 -4.53
CA SER A 25 7.08 0.91 -4.14
C SER A 25 7.72 1.23 -2.78
N THR A 26 8.00 2.52 -2.52
CA THR A 26 8.53 2.97 -1.23
C THR A 26 7.54 2.75 -0.09
N ALA A 27 6.26 3.06 -0.31
CA ALA A 27 5.21 2.83 0.68
C ALA A 27 5.04 1.33 1.01
N ILE A 28 5.07 0.46 -0.01
CA ILE A 28 5.03 -1.00 0.19
C ILE A 28 6.25 -1.46 0.99
N PHE A 29 7.45 -0.99 0.65
CA PHE A 29 8.67 -1.34 1.37
C PHE A 29 8.60 -0.90 2.84
N ALA A 30 8.18 0.34 3.10
CA ALA A 30 8.05 0.87 4.44
C ALA A 30 7.03 0.07 5.27
N ALA A 31 5.86 -0.24 4.69
CA ALA A 31 4.84 -1.03 5.34
C ALA A 31 5.33 -2.44 5.68
N PHE A 32 5.98 -3.13 4.74
CA PHE A 32 6.53 -4.47 5.00
C PHE A 32 7.66 -4.44 6.04
N SER A 33 8.51 -3.41 6.02
CA SER A 33 9.60 -3.27 6.98
C SER A 33 9.07 -3.11 8.41
N ASP A 34 8.08 -2.24 8.61
CA ASP A 34 7.43 -2.02 9.91
C ASP A 34 6.70 -3.28 10.41
N MET A 35 6.02 -3.99 9.51
CA MET A 35 5.37 -5.25 9.85
C MET A 35 6.37 -6.35 10.22
N VAL A 36 7.51 -6.45 9.52
CA VAL A 36 8.55 -7.43 9.84
C VAL A 36 9.20 -7.10 11.18
N GLU A 37 9.45 -5.83 11.46
CA GLU A 37 9.97 -5.40 12.77
C GLU A 37 9.00 -5.75 13.91
N THR A 38 7.70 -5.59 13.68
CA THR A 38 6.66 -5.82 14.70
C THR A 38 6.30 -7.29 14.88
N TYR A 39 6.21 -8.06 13.80
CA TYR A 39 5.61 -9.41 13.78
C TYR A 39 6.56 -10.52 13.34
N GLY A 40 7.74 -10.18 12.81
CA GLY A 40 8.72 -11.13 12.28
C GLY A 40 8.48 -11.54 10.82
N GLU A 41 9.55 -12.01 10.18
CA GLU A 41 9.56 -12.34 8.74
C GLU A 41 8.58 -13.47 8.38
N GLU A 42 8.45 -14.49 9.21
CA GLU A 42 7.59 -15.65 8.96
C GLU A 42 6.11 -15.25 8.88
N ALA A 43 5.61 -14.52 9.88
CA ALA A 43 4.22 -14.07 9.93
C ALA A 43 3.86 -13.12 8.78
N VAL A 44 4.78 -12.22 8.40
CA VAL A 44 4.59 -11.31 7.26
C VAL A 44 4.65 -12.07 5.93
N GLY A 45 5.52 -13.08 5.83
CA GLY A 45 5.60 -13.99 4.68
C GLY A 45 4.28 -14.71 4.44
N GLU A 46 3.70 -15.34 5.47
CA GLU A 46 2.40 -16.01 5.39
C GLU A 46 1.28 -15.05 4.97
N MET A 47 1.26 -13.82 5.52
CA MET A 47 0.30 -12.80 5.09
C MET A 47 0.47 -12.45 3.60
N ALA A 48 1.72 -12.32 3.14
CA ALA A 48 2.02 -11.94 1.77
C ALA A 48 1.58 -12.97 0.73
N GLU A 49 1.57 -14.27 1.06
CA GLU A 49 1.10 -15.34 0.17
C GLU A 49 -0.34 -15.10 -0.32
N GLY A 50 -1.21 -14.59 0.56
CA GLY A 50 -2.60 -14.28 0.23
C GLY A 50 -2.78 -13.06 -0.67
N MET A 51 -1.80 -12.14 -0.73
CA MET A 51 -1.97 -10.87 -1.43
C MET A 51 -2.15 -11.03 -2.94
N LYS A 52 -1.48 -12.01 -3.56
CA LYS A 52 -1.65 -12.28 -5.00
C LYS A 52 -3.11 -12.60 -5.33
N ALA A 53 -3.74 -13.46 -4.54
CA ALA A 53 -5.14 -13.85 -4.74
C ALA A 53 -6.07 -12.64 -4.59
N ARG A 54 -5.84 -11.79 -3.58
CA ARG A 54 -6.59 -10.56 -3.33
C ARG A 54 -6.50 -9.57 -4.50
N VAL A 55 -5.30 -9.37 -5.05
CA VAL A 55 -5.09 -8.54 -6.25
C VAL A 55 -5.88 -9.10 -7.44
N GLN A 56 -5.78 -10.42 -7.69
CA GLN A 56 -6.49 -11.08 -8.80
C GLN A 56 -8.02 -11.05 -8.65
N GLN A 57 -8.51 -10.99 -7.42
CA GLN A 57 -9.93 -10.83 -7.11
C GLN A 57 -10.41 -9.37 -7.23
N GLY A 58 -9.51 -8.43 -7.52
CA GLY A 58 -9.84 -7.02 -7.69
C GLY A 58 -10.02 -6.26 -6.37
N GLU A 59 -9.58 -6.81 -5.24
CA GLU A 59 -9.79 -6.19 -3.92
C GLU A 59 -9.18 -4.79 -3.80
N PHE A 60 -8.12 -4.51 -4.56
CA PHE A 60 -7.46 -3.21 -4.62
C PHE A 60 -7.83 -2.38 -5.85
N THR A 61 -8.75 -2.86 -6.68
CA THR A 61 -9.25 -2.10 -7.82
C THR A 61 -10.35 -1.16 -7.35
N LEU A 62 -9.99 0.11 -7.13
CA LEU A 62 -10.94 1.17 -6.81
C LEU A 62 -11.73 1.58 -8.07
N ASN A 63 -12.67 0.74 -8.50
CA ASN A 63 -13.71 1.08 -9.47
C ASN A 63 -15.09 0.71 -8.91
N GLN A 64 -15.58 1.53 -7.98
CA GLN A 64 -17.03 1.73 -7.77
C GLN A 64 -17.31 3.22 -7.86
N THR A 65 -17.72 3.63 -9.05
CA THR A 65 -18.54 4.79 -9.43
C THR A 65 -18.79 5.84 -8.34
N ARG A 66 -18.24 7.05 -8.52
CA ARG A 66 -19.03 8.26 -8.25
C ARG A 66 -19.22 8.99 -9.58
N HIS A 67 -20.50 9.02 -9.99
CA HIS A 67 -21.07 10.01 -10.88
C HIS A 67 -20.76 11.42 -10.42
#